data_AF-A0A7C3R645-F1
#
_entry.id   AF-A0A7C3R645-F1
#
_cell.length_a   1.000
_cell.length_b   1.000
_cell.length_c   1.000
_cell.angle_alpha   90.00
_cell.angle_beta   90.00
_cell.angle_gamma   90.00
#
_symmetry.space_group_name_H-M   'P 1'
#
loop_
_entity.id
_entity.type
_entity.pdbx_description
1 polymer ?
#
loop_
_entity_poly.entity_id
_entity_poly.type
_entity_poly.pdbx_seq_one_letter_code
_entity_poly.pdbx_strand_id
1 'polypeptide(L)' 'MAFRSFIRDLIVFYLVYEILRSYFSKSLQVSSGMLIASILLLFLTIWFLLEKIGVLPSLSGE' A
#
# COMPACT_ATOMS: atom_id res chain seq x y z
N MET A 1 1.05 13.36 -9.14
CA MET A 1 2.04 12.44 -8.51
C MET A 1 2.06 12.48 -6.97
N ALA A 2 2.08 13.66 -6.32
CA ALA A 2 2.24 13.76 -4.86
C ALA A 2 1.13 13.11 -4.02
N PHE A 3 -0.15 13.31 -4.37
CA PHE A 3 -1.28 12.75 -3.62
C PHE A 3 -1.31 11.21 -3.64
N ARG A 4 -0.90 10.61 -4.76
CA ARG A 4 -0.84 9.15 -4.91
C ARG A 4 0.29 8.53 -4.07
N SER A 5 1.47 9.15 -4.07
CA SER A 5 2.56 8.77 -3.15
C SER A 5 2.13 8.94 -1.70
N PHE A 6 1.43 10.03 -1.38
CA PHE A 6 0.95 10.29 -0.03
C PHE A 6 -0.04 9.22 0.47
N ILE A 7 -1.02 8.83 -0.36
CA ILE A 7 -1.96 7.75 -0.03
C ILE A 7 -1.21 6.44 0.21
N ARG A 8 -0.27 6.08 -0.68
CA ARG A 8 0.54 4.87 -0.52
C ARG A 8 1.28 4.88 0.82
N ASP A 9 1.96 5.97 1.12
CA ASP A 9 2.74 6.09 2.36
C ASP A 9 1.84 6.01 3.59
N LEU A 10 0.63 6.59 3.55
CA LEU A 10 -0.37 6.48 4.61
C LEU A 10 -0.84 5.04 4.82
N ILE A 11 -1.08 4.29 3.75
CA ILE A 11 -1.45 2.86 3.82
C ILE A 11 -0.29 2.04 4.42
N VAL A 12 0.95 2.32 4.04
CA VAL A 12 2.14 1.67 4.63
C VAL A 12 2.22 1.98 6.13
N PHE A 13 2.04 3.24 6.53
CA PHE A 13 2.01 3.63 7.95
C PHE A 13 0.93 2.90 8.73
N TYR A 14 -0.28 2.77 8.17
CA TYR A 14 -1.37 2.01 8.79
C TYR A 14 -1.00 0.53 8.98
N LEU A 15 -0.40 -0.10 7.97
CA LEU A 15 0.05 -1.49 8.04
C LEU A 15 1.14 -1.68 9.10
N VAL A 16 2.13 -0.79 9.16
CA VAL A 16 3.18 -0.81 10.18
C VAL A 16 2.57 -0.66 11.59
N TYR A 17 1.62 0.26 11.76
CA TYR A 17 0.92 0.44 13.03
C TYR A 17 0.16 -0.82 13.45
N GLU A 18 -0.59 -1.46 12.55
CA GLU A 18 -1.32 -2.69 12.86
C GLU A 18 -0.37 -3.86 13.17
N ILE A 19 0.76 -3.99 12.46
CA ILE A 19 1.79 -5.00 12.76
C ILE A 19 2.36 -4.77 14.16
N LEU A 20 2.74 -3.53 14.49
CA LEU A 20 3.27 -3.19 15.82
C LEU A 20 2.23 -3.46 16.90
N ARG A 21 0.99 -3.01 16.70
CA ARG A 21 -0.12 -3.26 17.62
C ARG A 21 -0.35 -4.75 17.84
N SER A 22 -0.37 -5.54 16.77
CA SER A 22 -0.54 -7.00 16.83
C SER A 22 0.63 -7.68 17.55
N TYR A 23 1.86 -7.20 17.32
CA TYR A 23 3.07 -7.65 18.02
C TYR A 23 3.01 -7.38 19.53
N PHE A 24 2.66 -6.15 19.92
CA PHE A 24 2.52 -5.79 21.34
C PHE A 24 1.35 -6.52 22.04
N SER A 25 0.27 -6.79 21.30
CA SER A 25 -0.89 -7.55 21.79
C SER A 25 -0.60 -9.05 21.97
N LYS A 26 0.59 -9.55 21.54
CA LYS A 26 0.95 -10.99 21.49
C LYS A 26 -0.08 -11.87 20.77
N SER A 27 -0.97 -11.26 20.01
CA SER A 27 -2.01 -11.91 19.22
C SER A 27 -1.73 -11.56 17.77
N LEU A 28 -1.08 -12.49 17.07
CA LEU A 28 -0.89 -12.45 15.61
C LEU A 28 -2.22 -12.77 14.91
N GLN A 29 -3.24 -11.98 15.19
CA GLN A 29 -4.49 -12.03 14.44
C GLN A 29 -4.36 -11.10 13.26
N VAL A 30 -4.35 -11.68 12.07
CA VAL A 30 -4.42 -10.92 10.82
C VAL A 30 -5.80 -10.31 10.73
N SER A 31 -5.90 -9.01 10.97
CA SER A 31 -7.14 -8.26 10.82
C SER A 31 -7.53 -8.17 9.34
N SER A 32 -8.83 -8.18 9.06
CA SER A 32 -9.36 -7.90 7.72
C SER A 32 -8.83 -6.57 7.16
N GLY A 33 -8.56 -5.59 8.03
CA GLY A 33 -7.93 -4.31 7.66
C GLY A 33 -6.50 -4.47 7.12
N MET A 34 -5.70 -5.35 7.73
CA MET A 34 -4.34 -5.65 7.24
C MET A 34 -4.38 -6.33 5.86
N LEU A 35 -5.33 -7.24 5.65
CA LEU A 35 -5.51 -7.91 4.35
C LEU A 35 -5.89 -6.92 3.25
N ILE A 36 -6.89 -6.06 3.51
CA ILE A 36 -7.33 -5.04 2.55
C ILE A 36 -6.19 -4.06 2.23
N ALA A 37 -5.47 -3.58 3.25
CA ALA A 37 -4.32 -2.70 3.07
C ALA A 37 -3.20 -3.36 2.24
N SER A 38 -2.93 -4.64 2.48
CA SER A 38 -1.92 -5.41 1.74
C SER A 38 -2.31 -5.56 0.26
N ILE A 39 -3.57 -5.87 -0.03
CA ILE A 39 -4.08 -5.97 -1.40
C ILE A 39 -3.99 -4.61 -2.12
N LEU A 40 -4.39 -3.51 -1.46
CA LEU A 40 -4.29 -2.17 -2.02
C LEU A 40 -2.84 -1.77 -2.35
N LEU A 41 -1.89 -2.10 -1.48
CA LEU A 41 -0.46 -1.87 -1.76
C LEU A 41 0.03 -2.70 -2.94
N LEU A 42 -0.43 -3.94 -3.07
CA LEU A 42 -0.07 -4.83 -4.17
C LEU A 42 -0.56 -4.26 -5.51
N PHE A 43 -1.82 -3.81 -5.57
CA PHE A 43 -2.38 -3.14 -6.75
C PHE A 43 -1.63 -1.85 -7.10
N LEU A 44 -1.34 -1.00 -6.10
CA LEU A 44 -0.57 0.23 -6.32
C LEU A 44 0.84 -0.08 -6.85
N THR A 45 1.49 -1.12 -6.34
CA THR A 45 2.83 -1.54 -6.75
C THR A 45 2.82 -2.08 -8.18
N ILE A 46 1.87 -2.96 -8.52
CA ILE A 46 1.71 -3.48 -9.89
C ILE A 46 1.48 -2.33 -10.86
N TRP A 47 0.62 -1.38 -10.51
CA TRP A 47 0.37 -0.22 -11.35
C TRP A 47 1.63 0.60 -11.59
N PHE A 48 2.41 0.92 -10.54
CA PHE A 48 3.69 1.61 -10.67
C PHE A 48 4.68 0.84 -11.56
N LEU A 49 4.68 -0.49 -11.45
CA LEU A 49 5.52 -1.34 -12.30
C LEU A 49 5.11 -1.25 -13.76
N LEU A 50 3.81 -1.31 -14.04
CA LEU A 50 3.26 -1.20 -15.40
C LEU A 50 3.51 0.16 -16.04
N GLU A 51 3.45 1.25 -15.26
CA GLU A 51 3.88 2.57 -15.69
C GLU A 51 5.38 2.58 -16.02
N LYS A 52 6.22 1.97 -15.16
CA LYS A 52 7.69 1.92 -15.38
C LYS A 52 8.09 1.08 -16.60
N ILE A 53 7.36 0.01 -16.90
CA ILE A 53 7.61 -0.87 -18.06
C ILE A 53 7.05 -0.25 -19.36
N GLY A 54 6.23 0.81 -19.26
CA GLY A 54 5.67 1.51 -20.42
C GLY A 54 4.46 0.80 -21.06
N VAL A 55 3.82 -0.13 -20.34
CA VAL A 55 2.60 -0.82 -20.79
C VAL A 55 1.38 0.08 -20.66
N LEU A 56 1.35 0.91 -19.62
CA LEU A 56 0.31 1.91 -19.40
C LEU A 56 0.87 3.31 -19.67
N PRO A 57 0.14 4.17 -20.40
CA PRO A 57 0.49 5.58 -20.48
C PRO A 57 0.48 6.13 -19.05
N SER A 58 1.56 6.80 -18.66
CA SER A 58 1.58 7.42 -17.34
C SER A 58 0.45 8.44 -17.28
N LEU A 59 -0.53 8.22 -16.40
CA LEU A 59 -1.51 9.26 -16.04
C LEU A 59 -0.85 10.42 -15.28
N SER A 60 0.48 10.35 -15.11
CA SER A 60 1.37 11.51 -14.95
C SER A 60 1.35 12.35 -16.23
N GLY A 61 0.25 13.04 -16.49
CA GLY A 61 0.29 14.22 -17.33
C GLY A 61 1.15 15.26 -16.61
N GLU A 62 2.32 15.54 -17.20
CA GLU A 62 3.27 16.63 -16.92
C GLU A 62 3.82 16.76 -15.48
#